data_AF-A0A956S675-F1
#
_entry.id   AF-A0A956S675-F1
#
_cell.length_a   1.000
_cell.length_b   1.000
_cell.length_c   1.000
_cell.angle_alpha   90.00
_cell.angle_beta   90.00
_cell.angle_gamma   90.00
#
_symmetry.space_group_name_H-M   'P 1'
#
loop_
_entity.id
_entity.type
_entity.pdbx_description
1 polymer ?
#
loop_
_entity_poly.entity_id
_entity_poly.type
_entity_poly.pdbx_seq_one_letter_code
_entity_poly.pdbx_strand_id
1 'polypeptide(L)'
;MLKILIEKELKAIILSPKFSATFSVCAILIVLSVFIGLRDYQAAVAQYETATTLSNQEMREQTSWMSLNTRAYREPDPMQIFVAGVQNDVGRLSSINAFSQIKLENSNYSDEPIFAVFRFIDLTFIVQIVLSLFAILFTYDAINGEREGGTLQLTFANAVPRVQYILAKFIGSWLGLVLPLLIPLLIGLLLLLLFRVPMTGDHWAKLFTLIGASFLYFTFFIALGLLVSALTKRSTTSFMFLLVAWVTLVLIVPRAGVMLAGQITPVPTVAEIDGQREGYAKERWKQHMDALTERWEERNAGLQNLTAEEREAFRDDHSWDWMK
;
A
#
# COMPACT_ATOMS: atom_id res chain seq x y z
N MET A 1 37.24 -20.88 14.66
CA MET A 1 36.65 -20.13 15.80
C MET A 1 35.34 -19.43 15.43
N LEU A 2 35.26 -18.67 14.33
CA LEU A 2 34.03 -17.96 13.92
C LEU A 2 32.77 -18.86 13.87
N LYS A 3 32.86 -20.04 13.24
CA LYS A 3 31.75 -21.01 13.16
C LYS A 3 31.20 -21.41 14.54
N ILE A 4 32.08 -21.64 15.52
CA ILE A 4 31.71 -22.04 16.88
C ILE A 4 30.95 -20.90 17.58
N LEU A 5 31.39 -19.65 17.38
CA LEU A 5 30.70 -18.49 17.92
C LEU A 5 29.29 -18.34 17.31
N ILE A 6 29.16 -18.53 15.99
CA ILE A 6 27.86 -18.50 15.31
C ILE A 6 26.94 -19.62 15.84
N GLU A 7 27.44 -20.85 15.96
CA GLU A 7 26.67 -21.99 16.48
C GLU A 7 26.20 -21.75 17.93
N LYS A 8 27.06 -21.15 18.77
CA LYS A 8 26.71 -20.78 20.14
C LYS A 8 25.58 -19.75 20.17
N GLU A 9 25.65 -18.71 19.34
CA GLU A 9 24.58 -17.70 19.25
C GLU A 9 23.28 -18.30 18.71
N LEU A 10 23.36 -19.14 17.69
CA LEU A 10 22.19 -19.79 17.11
C LEU A 10 21.47 -20.66 18.14
N LYS A 11 22.22 -21.45 18.91
CA LYS A 11 21.68 -22.26 20.02
C LYS A 11 21.06 -21.38 21.11
N ALA A 12 21.72 -20.28 21.48
CA ALA A 12 21.21 -19.36 22.50
C ALA A 12 19.87 -18.74 22.10
N ILE A 13 19.71 -18.38 20.82
CA ILE A 13 18.46 -17.82 20.30
C ILE A 13 17.39 -18.89 20.20
N ILE A 14 17.64 -19.98 19.47
CA ILE A 14 16.63 -21.00 19.15
C ILE A 14 16.13 -21.73 20.41
N LEU A 15 17.02 -21.99 21.38
CA LEU A 15 16.64 -22.66 22.63
C LEU A 15 16.01 -21.72 23.65
N SER A 16 15.95 -20.42 23.37
CA SER A 16 15.34 -19.48 24.31
C SER A 16 13.81 -19.62 24.33
N PRO A 17 13.17 -19.58 25.51
CA PRO A 17 11.70 -19.62 25.59
C PRO A 17 11.06 -18.38 24.94
N LYS A 18 11.79 -17.25 24.89
CA LYS A 18 11.35 -16.06 24.16
C LYS A 18 11.23 -16.34 22.65
N PHE A 19 12.10 -17.17 22.08
CA PHE A 19 12.07 -17.52 20.67
C PHE A 19 10.83 -18.31 20.28
N SER A 20 10.48 -19.39 21.00
CA SER A 20 9.30 -20.18 20.65
C SER A 20 8.00 -19.36 20.72
N ALA A 21 7.84 -18.53 21.77
CA ALA A 21 6.67 -17.68 21.92
C ALA A 21 6.58 -16.62 20.81
N THR A 22 7.66 -15.86 20.58
CA THR A 22 7.67 -14.80 19.56
C THR A 22 7.53 -15.39 18.15
N PHE A 23 8.28 -16.44 17.83
CA PHE A 23 8.18 -17.11 16.54
C PHE A 23 6.77 -17.63 16.27
N SER A 24 6.12 -18.27 17.26
CA SER A 24 4.75 -18.77 17.09
C SER A 24 3.76 -17.63 16.82
N VAL A 25 3.86 -16.54 17.59
CA VAL A 25 3.01 -15.35 17.37
C VAL A 25 3.22 -14.77 15.98
N CYS A 26 4.47 -14.59 15.54
CA CYS A 26 4.77 -14.07 14.20
C CYS A 26 4.30 -15.01 13.09
N ALA A 27 4.53 -16.32 13.23
CA ALA A 27 4.11 -17.29 12.24
C ALA A 27 2.59 -17.30 12.10
N ILE A 28 1.85 -17.27 13.22
CA ILE A 28 0.39 -17.17 13.23
C ILE A 28 -0.05 -15.87 12.55
N LEU A 29 0.54 -14.72 12.92
CA LEU A 29 0.16 -13.44 12.33
C LEU A 29 0.40 -13.38 10.83
N ILE A 30 1.55 -13.83 10.34
CA ILE A 30 1.88 -13.82 8.90
C ILE A 30 0.93 -14.75 8.14
N VAL A 31 0.74 -15.99 8.61
CA VAL A 31 -0.13 -16.97 7.93
C VAL A 31 -1.58 -16.51 7.96
N LEU A 32 -2.05 -15.99 9.11
CA LEU A 32 -3.40 -15.46 9.25
C LEU A 32 -3.62 -14.24 8.35
N SER A 33 -2.66 -13.32 8.29
CA SER A 33 -2.72 -12.14 7.43
C SER A 33 -2.83 -12.52 5.95
N VAL A 34 -1.98 -13.44 5.47
CA VAL A 34 -2.06 -13.94 4.09
C VAL A 34 -3.37 -14.69 3.83
N PHE A 35 -3.85 -15.48 4.81
CA PHE A 35 -5.12 -16.18 4.68
C PHE A 35 -6.32 -15.24 4.61
N ILE A 36 -6.35 -14.19 5.44
CA ILE A 36 -7.39 -13.15 5.39
C ILE A 36 -7.31 -12.41 4.06
N GLY A 37 -6.12 -11.96 3.65
CA GLY A 37 -5.92 -11.28 2.37
C GLY A 37 -6.34 -12.13 1.17
N LEU A 38 -6.14 -13.45 1.22
CA LEU A 38 -6.63 -14.39 0.22
C LEU A 38 -8.17 -14.43 0.16
N ARG A 39 -8.83 -14.49 1.31
CA ARG A 39 -10.31 -14.47 1.39
C ARG A 39 -10.86 -13.16 0.85
N ASP A 40 -10.25 -12.05 1.21
CA ASP A 40 -10.64 -10.72 0.76
C ASP A 40 -10.44 -10.57 -0.74
N TYR A 41 -9.32 -11.07 -1.28
CA TYR A 41 -9.07 -11.09 -2.72
C TYR A 41 -10.11 -11.92 -3.48
N GLN A 42 -10.45 -13.11 -3.01
CA GLN A 42 -11.48 -13.93 -3.64
C GLN A 42 -12.87 -13.27 -3.61
N ALA A 43 -13.22 -12.65 -2.47
CA ALA A 43 -14.46 -11.91 -2.35
C ALA A 43 -14.49 -10.72 -3.32
N ALA A 44 -13.39 -9.98 -3.44
CA ALA A 44 -13.27 -8.86 -4.35
C ALA A 44 -13.40 -9.28 -5.83
N VAL A 45 -12.78 -10.40 -6.22
CA VAL A 45 -12.90 -10.95 -7.59
C VAL A 45 -14.34 -11.38 -7.88
N ALA A 46 -14.98 -12.10 -6.98
CA ALA A 46 -16.37 -12.52 -7.17
C ALA A 46 -17.33 -11.33 -7.28
N GLN A 47 -17.13 -10.27 -6.48
CA GLN A 47 -17.89 -9.03 -6.56
C GLN A 47 -17.64 -8.32 -7.90
N TYR A 48 -16.39 -8.21 -8.33
CA TYR A 48 -16.01 -7.59 -9.59
C TYR A 48 -16.63 -8.30 -10.82
N GLU A 49 -16.56 -9.63 -10.88
CA GLU A 49 -17.13 -10.42 -11.98
C GLU A 49 -18.65 -10.27 -12.06
N THR A 50 -19.33 -10.34 -10.91
CA THR A 50 -20.79 -10.18 -10.82
C THR A 50 -21.22 -8.78 -11.26
N ALA A 51 -20.54 -7.75 -10.75
CA ALA A 51 -20.86 -6.36 -11.03
C ALA A 51 -20.60 -5.99 -12.50
N THR A 52 -19.51 -6.50 -13.07
CA THR A 52 -19.17 -6.31 -14.49
C THR A 52 -20.18 -7.02 -15.40
N THR A 53 -20.62 -8.22 -15.04
CA THR A 53 -21.63 -8.96 -15.79
C THR A 53 -22.97 -8.23 -15.79
N LEU A 54 -23.41 -7.75 -14.63
CA LEU A 54 -24.64 -6.98 -14.49
C LEU A 54 -24.58 -5.67 -15.29
N SER A 55 -23.49 -4.91 -15.16
CA SER A 55 -23.32 -3.65 -15.91
C SER A 55 -23.28 -3.89 -17.42
N ASN A 56 -22.69 -5.00 -17.88
CA ASN A 56 -22.70 -5.37 -19.30
C ASN A 56 -24.10 -5.78 -19.80
N GLN A 57 -24.93 -6.38 -18.96
CA GLN A 57 -26.31 -6.69 -19.29
C GLN A 57 -27.15 -5.41 -19.41
N GLU A 58 -27.06 -4.53 -18.41
CA GLU A 58 -27.74 -3.23 -18.42
C GLU A 58 -27.36 -2.39 -19.66
N MET A 59 -26.08 -2.42 -20.06
CA MET A 59 -25.64 -1.74 -21.29
C MET A 59 -26.27 -2.31 -22.57
N ARG A 60 -26.52 -3.63 -22.64
CA ARG A 60 -27.12 -4.27 -23.82
C ARG A 60 -28.61 -3.98 -23.94
N GLU A 61 -29.29 -3.73 -22.84
CA GLU A 61 -30.71 -3.38 -22.80
C GLU A 61 -30.97 -1.92 -23.19
N GLN A 62 -29.96 -1.05 -23.05
CA GLN A 62 -30.06 0.36 -23.41
C GLN A 62 -29.99 0.56 -24.93
N THR A 63 -31.03 1.15 -25.50
CA THR A 63 -31.15 1.39 -26.96
C THR A 63 -30.87 2.84 -27.36
N SER A 64 -30.84 3.77 -26.40
CA SER A 64 -30.60 5.20 -26.64
C SER A 64 -29.21 5.61 -26.15
N TRP A 65 -28.46 6.23 -27.05
CA TRP A 65 -27.12 6.77 -26.76
C TRP A 65 -27.16 7.87 -25.69
N MET A 66 -28.21 8.69 -25.67
CA MET A 66 -28.31 9.85 -24.78
C MET A 66 -28.67 9.47 -23.34
N SER A 67 -29.29 8.29 -23.14
CA SER A 67 -29.57 7.73 -21.82
C SER A 67 -28.56 6.65 -21.41
N LEU A 68 -27.46 6.51 -22.16
CA LEU A 68 -26.47 5.48 -21.86
C LEU A 68 -25.76 5.81 -20.55
N ASN A 69 -25.96 4.96 -19.55
CA ASN A 69 -25.30 5.06 -18.26
C ASN A 69 -24.75 3.69 -17.90
N THR A 70 -23.43 3.64 -17.70
CA THR A 70 -22.72 2.40 -17.38
C THR A 70 -21.74 2.63 -16.24
N ARG A 71 -21.28 1.55 -15.60
CA ARG A 71 -20.33 1.61 -14.50
C ARG A 71 -19.08 0.83 -14.88
N ALA A 72 -17.93 1.48 -14.84
CA ALA A 72 -16.65 0.81 -14.92
C ALA A 72 -16.19 0.41 -13.51
N TYR A 73 -15.87 -0.86 -13.35
CA TYR A 73 -15.34 -1.40 -12.10
C TYR A 73 -13.83 -1.54 -12.20
N ARG A 74 -13.12 -1.25 -11.11
CA ARG A 74 -11.68 -1.46 -11.02
C ARG A 74 -11.39 -2.93 -10.76
N GLU A 75 -10.45 -3.50 -11.51
CA GLU A 75 -10.01 -4.88 -11.32
C GLU A 75 -9.26 -5.05 -9.99
N PRO A 76 -9.54 -6.11 -9.20
CA PRO A 76 -8.81 -6.41 -7.97
C PRO A 76 -7.37 -6.85 -8.24
N ASP A 77 -6.39 -6.18 -7.62
CA ASP A 77 -4.97 -6.55 -7.72
C ASP A 77 -4.62 -7.71 -6.75
N PRO A 78 -4.01 -8.82 -7.23
CA PRO A 78 -3.51 -9.91 -6.38
C PRO A 78 -2.55 -9.48 -5.25
N MET A 79 -1.85 -8.35 -5.40
CA MET A 79 -0.96 -7.84 -4.35
C MET A 79 -1.68 -7.37 -3.09
N GLN A 80 -2.98 -7.11 -3.17
CA GLN A 80 -3.80 -6.77 -1.99
C GLN A 80 -3.79 -7.85 -0.90
N ILE A 81 -3.48 -9.11 -1.28
CA ILE A 81 -3.33 -10.25 -0.35
C ILE A 81 -2.25 -9.97 0.70
N PHE A 82 -1.17 -9.27 0.31
CA PHE A 82 -0.02 -9.01 1.17
C PHE A 82 -0.02 -7.58 1.69
N VAL A 83 -0.39 -6.63 0.83
CA VAL A 83 -0.34 -5.21 1.13
C VAL A 83 -1.59 -4.55 0.58
N ALA A 84 -2.48 -4.12 1.48
CA ALA A 84 -3.71 -3.43 1.07
C ALA A 84 -3.41 -2.04 0.46
N GLY A 85 -2.33 -1.39 0.92
CA GLY A 85 -1.89 -0.11 0.39
C GLY A 85 -3.00 0.94 0.41
N VAL A 86 -3.24 1.60 -0.74
CA VAL A 86 -4.33 2.58 -0.94
C VAL A 86 -5.59 1.93 -1.53
N GLN A 87 -5.62 0.61 -1.69
CA GLN A 87 -6.71 -0.07 -2.40
C GLN A 87 -8.07 0.12 -1.72
N ASN A 88 -8.07 0.19 -0.38
CA ASN A 88 -9.27 0.41 0.41
C ASN A 88 -9.67 1.89 0.52
N ASP A 89 -8.73 2.81 0.28
CA ASP A 89 -8.95 4.27 0.27
C ASP A 89 -9.46 4.78 -1.09
N VAL A 90 -9.15 4.06 -2.17
CA VAL A 90 -9.55 4.42 -3.54
C VAL A 90 -10.90 3.79 -3.88
N GLY A 91 -11.74 4.55 -4.60
CA GLY A 91 -13.05 4.06 -5.07
C GLY A 91 -12.94 2.85 -6.00
N ARG A 92 -13.95 1.97 -5.94
CA ARG A 92 -14.00 0.70 -6.67
C ARG A 92 -14.70 0.80 -8.02
N LEU A 93 -15.57 1.79 -8.19
CA LEU A 93 -16.36 1.97 -9.41
C LEU A 93 -16.34 3.41 -9.88
N SER A 94 -16.59 3.61 -11.17
CA SER A 94 -16.80 4.92 -11.77
C SER A 94 -18.01 4.89 -12.68
N SER A 95 -18.91 5.85 -12.50
CA SER A 95 -20.05 6.02 -13.40
C SER A 95 -19.59 6.71 -14.68
N ILE A 96 -19.93 6.10 -15.82
CA ILE A 96 -19.65 6.60 -17.16
C ILE A 96 -20.99 6.93 -17.81
N ASN A 97 -21.22 8.23 -18.01
CA ASN A 97 -22.31 8.75 -18.83
C ASN A 97 -21.89 10.08 -19.47
N ALA A 98 -22.73 10.62 -20.33
CA ALA A 98 -22.42 11.83 -21.10
C ALA A 98 -22.30 13.10 -20.24
N PHE A 99 -22.82 13.09 -19.01
CA PHE A 99 -23.00 14.30 -18.19
C PHE A 99 -22.21 14.29 -16.88
N SER A 100 -21.80 13.11 -16.39
CA SER A 100 -21.05 12.94 -15.16
C SER A 100 -19.56 12.78 -15.44
N GLN A 101 -18.76 13.28 -14.52
CA GLN A 101 -17.31 13.14 -14.60
C GLN A 101 -16.89 11.73 -14.19
N ILE A 102 -15.79 11.25 -14.80
CA ILE A 102 -15.17 9.98 -14.41
C ILE A 102 -14.47 10.21 -13.06
N LYS A 103 -15.09 9.73 -11.98
CA LYS A 103 -14.55 9.73 -10.62
C LYS A 103 -14.68 8.34 -10.03
N LEU A 104 -13.66 7.91 -9.29
CA LEU A 104 -13.72 6.66 -8.53
C LEU A 104 -14.48 6.90 -7.23
N GLU A 105 -15.53 6.11 -7.02
CA GLU A 105 -16.48 6.21 -5.92
C GLU A 105 -16.60 4.86 -5.20
N ASN A 106 -17.24 4.85 -4.04
CA ASN A 106 -17.50 3.66 -3.20
C ASN A 106 -16.23 2.87 -2.86
N SER A 107 -15.32 3.54 -2.13
CA SER A 107 -14.17 2.89 -1.51
C SER A 107 -14.64 1.93 -0.40
N ASN A 108 -13.87 0.88 -0.10
CA ASN A 108 -14.24 -0.04 0.99
C ASN A 108 -14.37 0.69 2.35
N TYR A 109 -13.53 1.70 2.58
CA TYR A 109 -13.56 2.50 3.81
C TYR A 109 -14.69 3.53 3.88
N SER A 110 -15.23 3.98 2.75
CA SER A 110 -16.44 4.82 2.75
C SER A 110 -17.68 4.01 3.10
N ASP A 111 -17.72 2.75 2.67
CA ASP A 111 -18.87 1.87 2.91
C ASP A 111 -18.86 1.33 4.35
N GLU A 112 -17.68 1.03 4.90
CA GLU A 112 -17.53 0.48 6.26
C GLU A 112 -16.50 1.27 7.10
N PRO A 113 -16.92 2.37 7.75
CA PRO A 113 -16.02 3.28 8.48
C PRO A 113 -15.23 2.61 9.62
N ILE A 114 -15.73 1.49 10.17
CA ILE A 114 -15.02 0.75 11.23
C ILE A 114 -13.67 0.20 10.74
N PHE A 115 -13.60 -0.24 9.48
CA PHE A 115 -12.36 -0.76 8.89
C PHE A 115 -11.38 0.35 8.51
N ALA A 116 -11.86 1.58 8.32
CA ALA A 116 -11.01 2.76 8.14
C ALA A 116 -10.22 3.09 9.43
N VAL A 117 -10.84 2.85 10.60
CA VAL A 117 -10.22 3.07 11.92
C VAL A 117 -9.25 1.94 12.27
N PHE A 118 -9.68 0.69 12.09
CA PHE A 118 -8.88 -0.51 12.39
C PHE A 118 -8.20 -1.06 11.14
N ARG A 119 -7.40 -0.22 10.45
CA ARG A 119 -6.64 -0.60 9.23
C ARG A 119 -6.15 -2.07 9.31
N PHE A 120 -6.39 -2.83 8.24
CA PHE A 120 -6.13 -4.27 8.19
C PHE A 120 -4.70 -4.61 8.61
N ILE A 121 -4.56 -5.70 9.37
CA ILE A 121 -3.27 -6.29 9.72
C ILE A 121 -2.73 -7.00 8.48
N ASP A 122 -2.02 -6.26 7.65
CA ASP A 122 -1.37 -6.75 6.45
C ASP A 122 0.10 -7.14 6.71
N LEU A 123 0.78 -7.72 5.71
CA LEU A 123 2.17 -8.15 5.87
C LEU A 123 3.10 -6.96 6.16
N THR A 124 2.81 -5.80 5.59
CA THR A 124 3.59 -4.58 5.81
C THR A 124 3.52 -4.14 7.27
N PHE A 125 2.33 -4.13 7.87
CA PHE A 125 2.16 -3.82 9.28
C PHE A 125 2.94 -4.80 10.17
N ILE A 126 2.86 -6.10 9.88
CA ILE A 126 3.58 -7.13 10.63
C ILE A 126 5.10 -6.90 10.54
N VAL A 127 5.62 -6.61 9.36
CA VAL A 127 7.05 -6.34 9.16
C VAL A 127 7.48 -5.06 9.87
N GLN A 128 6.74 -3.96 9.69
CA GLN A 128 7.10 -2.65 10.23
C GLN A 128 7.00 -2.58 11.74
N ILE A 129 5.99 -3.22 12.35
CA ILE A 129 5.73 -3.10 13.78
C ILE A 129 6.23 -4.33 14.54
N VAL A 130 5.74 -5.52 14.17
CA VAL A 130 5.96 -6.74 14.97
C VAL A 130 7.39 -7.24 14.80
N LEU A 131 7.85 -7.38 13.56
CA LEU A 131 9.21 -7.88 13.29
C LEU A 131 10.28 -6.90 13.74
N SER A 132 10.14 -5.59 13.55
CA SER A 132 11.12 -4.63 14.06
C SER A 132 11.26 -4.66 15.59
N LEU A 133 10.14 -4.79 16.33
CA LEU A 133 10.17 -4.97 17.79
C LEU A 133 10.83 -6.30 18.18
N PHE A 134 10.57 -7.36 17.42
CA PHE A 134 11.20 -8.66 17.68
C PHE A 134 12.71 -8.58 17.46
N ALA A 135 13.17 -7.97 16.37
CA ALA A 135 14.60 -7.74 16.14
C ALA A 135 15.25 -7.06 17.36
N ILE A 136 14.63 -6.02 17.91
CA ILE A 136 15.11 -5.33 19.12
C ILE A 136 15.11 -6.27 20.34
N LEU A 137 14.03 -7.01 20.58
CA LEU A 137 13.88 -7.91 21.72
C LEU A 137 14.96 -9.02 21.77
N PHE A 138 15.47 -9.43 20.61
CA PHE A 138 16.53 -10.43 20.53
C PHE A 138 17.95 -9.86 20.53
N THR A 139 18.10 -8.55 20.32
CA THR A 139 19.42 -7.93 20.15
C THR A 139 19.79 -6.89 21.21
N TYR A 140 18.82 -6.40 22.00
CA TYR A 140 19.09 -5.37 23.02
C TYR A 140 20.10 -5.81 24.09
N ASP A 141 20.07 -7.10 24.47
CA ASP A 141 20.90 -7.74 25.50
C ASP A 141 22.10 -8.53 24.92
N ALA A 142 22.31 -8.49 23.60
CA ALA A 142 23.22 -9.41 22.91
C ALA A 142 24.69 -9.32 23.34
N ILE A 143 25.21 -8.13 23.66
CA ILE A 143 26.61 -7.89 24.05
C ILE A 143 26.70 -7.42 25.51
N ASN A 144 25.88 -6.45 25.90
CA ASN A 144 25.83 -5.98 27.28
C ASN A 144 25.29 -7.03 28.27
N GLY A 145 24.41 -7.95 27.86
CA GLY A 145 23.96 -9.06 28.70
C GLY A 145 25.10 -10.04 28.99
N GLU A 146 25.97 -10.31 28.02
CA GLU A 146 27.20 -11.08 28.25
C GLU A 146 28.22 -10.32 29.10
N ARG A 147 28.24 -8.99 28.98
CA ARG A 147 29.09 -8.13 29.82
C ARG A 147 28.63 -8.16 31.28
N GLU A 148 27.33 -8.08 31.52
CA GLU A 148 26.72 -8.18 32.85
C GLU A 148 26.90 -9.58 33.45
N GLY A 149 26.72 -10.63 32.64
CA GLY A 149 26.93 -12.03 33.05
C GLY A 149 28.39 -12.46 33.17
N GLY A 150 29.36 -11.57 32.91
CA GLY A 150 30.80 -11.86 32.98
C GLY A 150 31.34 -12.77 31.85
N THR A 151 30.48 -13.35 31.03
CA THR A 151 30.85 -14.26 29.93
C THR A 151 31.62 -13.56 28.82
N LEU A 152 31.45 -12.25 28.65
CA LEU A 152 32.22 -11.44 27.70
C LEU A 152 33.71 -11.41 28.08
N GLN A 153 34.04 -11.27 29.37
CA GLN A 153 35.42 -11.26 29.85
C GLN A 153 36.07 -12.63 29.66
N LEU A 154 35.33 -13.72 29.94
CA LEU A 154 35.79 -15.08 29.70
C LEU A 154 36.04 -15.37 28.21
N THR A 155 35.20 -14.84 27.33
CA THR A 155 35.36 -14.99 25.88
C THR A 155 36.65 -14.32 25.39
N PHE A 156 36.95 -13.12 25.89
CA PHE A 156 38.17 -12.38 25.52
C PHE A 156 39.42 -12.77 26.30
N ALA A 157 39.32 -13.64 27.31
CA ALA A 157 40.48 -14.32 27.89
C ALA A 157 41.11 -15.32 26.90
N ASN A 158 40.34 -15.75 25.90
CA ASN A 158 40.81 -16.52 24.75
C ASN A 158 41.26 -15.59 23.61
N ALA A 159 42.11 -16.08 22.70
CA ALA A 159 42.62 -15.34 21.55
C ALA A 159 41.56 -15.13 20.44
N VAL A 160 40.46 -14.43 20.76
CA VAL A 160 39.35 -14.14 19.85
C VAL A 160 39.37 -12.66 19.43
N PRO A 161 39.53 -12.36 18.12
CA PRO A 161 39.48 -10.99 17.63
C PRO A 161 38.09 -10.35 17.83
N ARG A 162 38.07 -9.07 18.23
CA ARG A 162 36.81 -8.31 18.47
C ARG A 162 35.90 -8.25 17.24
N VAL A 163 36.49 -8.08 16.05
CA VAL A 163 35.75 -8.05 14.78
C VAL A 163 35.07 -9.39 14.51
N GLN A 164 35.75 -10.50 14.75
CA GLN A 164 35.17 -11.84 14.56
C GLN A 164 34.03 -12.10 15.55
N TYR A 165 34.16 -11.62 16.79
CA TYR A 165 33.09 -11.72 17.79
C TYR A 165 31.83 -10.96 17.36
N ILE A 166 31.96 -9.69 16.91
CA ILE A 166 30.81 -8.89 16.45
C ILE A 166 30.18 -9.48 15.19
N LEU A 167 30.99 -9.93 14.22
CA LEU A 167 30.46 -10.58 13.01
C LEU A 167 29.74 -11.89 13.34
N ALA A 168 30.27 -12.69 14.25
CA ALA A 168 29.59 -13.91 14.69
C ALA A 168 28.26 -13.61 15.38
N LYS A 169 28.21 -12.55 16.21
CA LYS A 169 26.97 -12.07 16.83
C LYS A 169 25.95 -11.65 15.77
N PHE A 170 26.37 -10.82 14.82
CA PHE A 170 25.49 -10.37 13.74
C PHE A 170 24.97 -11.53 12.90
N ILE A 171 25.84 -12.40 12.38
CA ILE A 171 25.45 -13.54 11.54
C ILE A 171 24.61 -14.54 12.33
N GLY A 172 24.96 -14.82 13.59
CA GLY A 172 24.21 -15.72 14.47
C GLY A 172 22.80 -15.21 14.76
N SER A 173 22.68 -13.92 15.11
CA SER A 173 21.37 -13.27 15.29
C SER A 173 20.57 -13.21 14.00
N TRP A 174 21.21 -12.88 12.88
CA TRP A 174 20.55 -12.81 11.59
C TRP A 174 20.03 -14.18 11.16
N LEU A 175 20.85 -15.23 11.17
CA LEU A 175 20.42 -16.58 10.82
C LEU A 175 19.37 -17.12 11.79
N GLY A 176 19.55 -16.91 13.09
CA GLY A 176 18.65 -17.37 14.13
C GLY A 176 17.26 -16.74 14.08
N LEU A 177 17.13 -15.56 13.47
CA LEU A 177 15.84 -14.85 13.36
C LEU A 177 15.25 -14.93 11.94
N VAL A 178 16.07 -14.82 10.89
CA VAL A 178 15.61 -14.80 9.49
C VAL A 178 15.24 -16.19 8.99
N LEU A 179 16.05 -17.23 9.26
CA LEU A 179 15.75 -18.57 8.75
C LEU A 179 14.39 -19.10 9.24
N PRO A 180 14.03 -18.98 10.53
CA PRO A 180 12.70 -19.39 10.99
C PRO A 180 11.58 -18.61 10.30
N LEU A 181 11.74 -17.30 10.09
CA LEU A 181 10.74 -16.47 9.41
C LEU A 181 10.46 -16.88 7.96
N LEU A 182 11.37 -17.62 7.31
CA LEU A 182 11.09 -18.21 6.01
C LEU A 182 9.93 -19.22 6.06
N ILE A 183 9.73 -19.93 7.17
CA ILE A 183 8.68 -20.95 7.29
C ILE A 183 7.28 -20.35 7.07
N PRO A 184 6.81 -19.34 7.84
CA PRO A 184 5.50 -18.75 7.60
C PRO A 184 5.39 -18.04 6.24
N LEU A 185 6.48 -17.48 5.71
CA LEU A 185 6.50 -16.90 4.36
C LEU A 185 6.29 -17.97 3.28
N LEU A 186 6.98 -19.11 3.38
CA LEU A 186 6.81 -20.25 2.47
C LEU A 186 5.41 -20.85 2.58
N ILE A 187 4.82 -20.90 3.78
CA ILE A 187 3.42 -21.30 3.96
C ILE A 187 2.49 -20.30 3.24
N GLY A 188 2.73 -18.99 3.36
CA GLY A 188 1.99 -17.97 2.61
C GLY A 188 2.07 -18.16 1.09
N LEU A 189 3.27 -18.46 0.56
CA LEU A 189 3.46 -18.80 -0.85
C LEU A 189 2.74 -20.08 -1.26
N LEU A 190 2.76 -21.12 -0.41
CA LEU A 190 2.01 -22.36 -0.64
C LEU A 190 0.51 -22.09 -0.70
N LEU A 191 -0.02 -21.20 0.14
CA LEU A 191 -1.43 -20.82 0.09
C LEU A 191 -1.79 -20.15 -1.24
N LEU A 192 -0.94 -19.27 -1.80
CA LEU A 192 -1.20 -18.71 -3.14
C LEU A 192 -1.37 -19.79 -4.21
N LEU A 193 -0.51 -20.82 -4.17
CA LEU A 193 -0.57 -21.94 -5.11
C LEU A 193 -1.83 -22.79 -4.91
N LEU A 194 -2.19 -23.07 -3.65
CA LEU A 194 -3.37 -23.86 -3.31
C LEU A 194 -4.67 -23.18 -3.75
N PHE A 195 -4.75 -21.86 -3.56
CA PHE A 195 -5.91 -21.04 -3.92
C PHE A 195 -5.90 -20.58 -5.39
N ARG A 196 -4.90 -21.00 -6.19
CA ARG A 196 -4.75 -20.71 -7.63
C ARG A 196 -4.84 -19.22 -7.96
N VAL A 197 -4.18 -18.38 -7.16
CA VAL A 197 -4.17 -16.93 -7.40
C VAL A 197 -3.47 -16.61 -8.74
N PRO A 198 -4.09 -15.84 -9.65
CA PRO A 198 -3.50 -15.51 -10.95
C PRO A 198 -2.36 -14.48 -10.80
N MET A 199 -1.16 -14.96 -10.50
CA MET A 199 0.04 -14.12 -10.40
C MET A 199 0.76 -14.02 -11.75
N THR A 200 0.99 -12.80 -12.21
CA THR A 200 1.82 -12.50 -13.39
C THR A 200 3.29 -12.36 -12.99
N GLY A 201 4.21 -12.31 -13.96
CA GLY A 201 5.64 -12.11 -13.70
C GLY A 201 5.93 -10.81 -12.93
N ASP A 202 5.16 -9.75 -13.19
CA ASP A 202 5.25 -8.48 -12.47
C ASP A 202 4.83 -8.61 -10.99
N HIS A 203 3.75 -9.36 -10.72
CA HIS A 203 3.32 -9.62 -9.34
C HIS A 203 4.37 -10.39 -8.55
N TRP A 204 5.04 -11.37 -9.16
CA TRP A 204 6.15 -12.08 -8.53
C TRP A 204 7.34 -11.15 -8.24
N ALA A 205 7.70 -10.29 -9.19
CA ALA A 205 8.78 -9.32 -8.99
C ALA A 205 8.48 -8.36 -7.83
N LYS A 206 7.24 -7.84 -7.75
CA LYS A 206 6.77 -7.01 -6.62
C LYS A 206 6.83 -7.76 -5.29
N LEU A 207 6.39 -9.01 -5.25
CA LEU A 207 6.42 -9.83 -4.04
C LEU A 207 7.84 -10.11 -3.55
N PHE A 208 8.76 -10.48 -4.45
CA PHE A 208 10.16 -10.70 -4.07
C PHE A 208 10.85 -9.40 -3.65
N THR A 209 10.51 -8.27 -4.30
CA THR A 209 11.00 -6.96 -3.89
C THR A 209 10.51 -6.60 -2.50
N LEU A 210 9.24 -6.86 -2.20
CA LEU A 210 8.66 -6.67 -0.87
C LEU A 210 9.38 -7.52 0.18
N ILE A 211 9.53 -8.83 -0.05
CA ILE A 211 10.22 -9.75 0.87
C ILE A 211 11.68 -9.32 1.07
N GLY A 212 12.38 -8.95 0.00
CA GLY A 212 13.75 -8.45 0.05
C GLY A 212 13.88 -7.16 0.87
N ALA A 213 12.97 -6.20 0.66
CA ALA A 213 12.90 -4.97 1.44
C ALA A 213 12.57 -5.26 2.92
N SER A 214 11.67 -6.22 3.20
CA SER A 214 11.37 -6.66 4.56
C SER A 214 12.60 -7.24 5.27
N PHE A 215 13.39 -8.07 4.59
CA PHE A 215 14.62 -8.60 5.19
C PHE A 215 15.68 -7.51 5.40
N LEU A 216 15.82 -6.57 4.46
CA LEU A 216 16.75 -5.45 4.63
C LEU A 216 16.34 -4.57 5.82
N TYR A 217 15.06 -4.27 5.95
CA TYR A 217 14.49 -3.54 7.08
C TYR A 217 14.70 -4.28 8.41
N PHE A 218 14.43 -5.58 8.45
CA PHE A 218 14.65 -6.39 9.65
C PHE A 218 16.14 -6.48 10.02
N THR A 219 17.02 -6.59 9.02
CA THR A 219 18.49 -6.58 9.19
C THR A 219 18.98 -5.26 9.79
N PHE A 220 18.40 -4.13 9.36
CA PHE A 220 18.71 -2.82 9.94
C PHE A 220 18.42 -2.78 11.45
N PHE A 221 17.27 -3.30 11.89
CA PHE A 221 16.95 -3.34 13.33
C PHE A 221 17.83 -4.30 14.12
N ILE A 222 18.23 -5.44 13.54
CA ILE A 222 19.22 -6.34 14.16
C ILE A 222 20.55 -5.61 14.34
N ALA A 223 21.04 -4.91 13.32
CA ALA A 223 22.27 -4.15 13.37
C ALA A 223 22.19 -3.01 14.39
N LEU A 224 21.07 -2.27 14.42
CA LEU A 224 20.83 -1.19 15.38
C LEU A 224 20.82 -1.71 16.82
N GLY A 225 20.13 -2.83 17.08
CA GLY A 225 20.09 -3.44 18.40
C GLY A 225 21.46 -3.90 18.88
N LEU A 226 22.23 -4.55 18.02
CA LEU A 226 23.63 -4.94 18.31
C LEU A 226 24.53 -3.73 18.56
N LEU A 227 24.38 -2.66 17.78
CA LEU A 227 25.12 -1.41 17.96
C LEU A 227 24.85 -0.80 19.34
N VAL A 228 23.58 -0.64 19.71
CA VAL A 228 23.21 -0.08 21.02
C VAL A 228 23.64 -1.00 22.16
N SER A 229 23.51 -2.32 21.98
CA SER A 229 23.99 -3.30 22.97
C SER A 229 25.50 -3.24 23.19
N ALA A 230 26.28 -2.95 22.15
CA ALA A 230 27.73 -2.77 22.26
C ALA A 230 28.11 -1.50 23.04
N LEU A 231 27.38 -0.40 22.77
CA LEU A 231 27.64 0.93 23.32
C LEU A 231 27.20 1.08 24.78
N THR A 232 26.17 0.33 25.20
CA THR A 232 25.62 0.41 26.54
C THR A 232 26.30 -0.57 27.51
N LYS A 233 26.34 -0.22 28.79
CA LYS A 233 26.88 -1.11 29.83
C LYS A 233 25.82 -2.01 30.46
N ARG A 234 24.56 -1.55 30.50
CA ARG A 234 23.45 -2.28 31.12
C ARG A 234 22.37 -2.68 30.12
N SER A 235 21.83 -3.88 30.24
CA SER A 235 20.79 -4.41 29.34
C SER A 235 19.51 -3.54 29.39
N THR A 236 19.11 -3.10 30.59
CA THR A 236 17.96 -2.20 30.76
C THR A 236 18.13 -0.87 30.02
N THR A 237 19.33 -0.28 30.07
CA THR A 237 19.59 1.00 29.37
C THR A 237 19.54 0.85 27.86
N SER A 238 20.03 -0.28 27.33
CA SER A 238 19.93 -0.63 25.90
C SER A 238 18.50 -0.77 25.44
N PHE A 239 17.70 -1.51 26.21
CA PHE A 239 16.29 -1.73 25.89
C PHE A 239 15.51 -0.41 25.84
N MET A 240 15.67 0.45 26.86
CA MET A 240 14.98 1.75 26.89
C MET A 240 15.39 2.64 25.72
N PHE A 241 16.68 2.70 25.40
CA PHE A 241 17.15 3.50 24.28
C PHE A 241 16.62 2.98 22.94
N LEU A 242 16.66 1.66 22.72
CA LEU A 242 16.13 1.04 21.51
C LEU A 242 14.62 1.24 21.38
N LEU A 243 13.87 1.20 22.48
CA LEU A 243 12.43 1.42 22.46
C LEU A 243 12.10 2.87 22.08
N VAL A 244 12.82 3.85 22.64
CA VAL A 244 12.67 5.26 22.24
C VAL A 244 13.05 5.46 20.78
N ALA A 245 14.21 4.94 20.36
CA ALA A 245 14.67 5.03 18.98
C ALA A 245 13.67 4.37 18.01
N TRP A 246 13.09 3.23 18.38
CA TRP A 246 12.07 2.55 17.60
C TRP A 246 10.79 3.38 17.48
N VAL A 247 10.26 3.92 18.58
CA VAL A 247 9.07 4.78 18.54
C VAL A 247 9.33 5.98 17.62
N THR A 248 10.50 6.60 17.74
CA THR A 248 10.88 7.72 16.89
C THR A 248 10.97 7.31 15.42
N LEU A 249 11.72 6.27 15.09
CA LEU A 249 11.98 5.86 13.70
C LEU A 249 10.75 5.26 13.01
N VAL A 250 9.91 4.51 13.73
CA VAL A 250 8.79 3.74 13.15
C VAL A 250 7.47 4.49 13.22
N LEU A 251 7.22 5.29 14.27
CA LEU A 251 5.94 5.99 14.44
C LEU A 251 6.04 7.49 14.15
N ILE A 252 7.08 8.16 14.67
CA ILE A 252 7.18 9.62 14.59
C ILE A 252 7.71 10.06 13.23
N VAL A 253 8.85 9.52 12.78
CA VAL A 253 9.53 9.92 11.55
C VAL A 253 8.64 9.79 10.31
N PRO A 254 7.90 8.69 10.07
CA PRO A 254 7.04 8.60 8.90
C PRO A 254 5.90 9.62 8.91
N ARG A 255 5.27 9.85 10.07
CA ARG A 255 4.18 10.84 10.20
C ARG A 255 4.68 12.26 10.04
N ALA A 256 5.78 12.60 10.71
CA ALA A 256 6.44 13.89 10.56
C ALA A 256 6.87 14.12 9.10
N GLY A 257 7.37 13.08 8.42
CA GLY A 257 7.75 13.14 7.02
C GLY A 257 6.58 13.53 6.10
N VAL A 258 5.42 12.89 6.26
CA VAL A 258 4.21 13.24 5.48
C VAL A 258 3.74 14.66 5.80
N MET A 259 3.75 15.06 7.07
CA MET A 259 3.36 16.43 7.48
C MET A 259 4.28 17.50 6.91
N LEU A 260 5.60 17.29 6.97
CA LEU A 260 6.60 18.21 6.43
C LEU A 260 6.52 18.26 4.90
N ALA A 261 6.29 17.12 4.24
CA ALA A 261 6.10 17.07 2.78
C ALA A 261 4.89 17.91 2.35
N GLY A 262 3.78 17.87 3.11
CA GLY A 262 2.60 18.69 2.84
C GLY A 262 2.79 20.19 3.08
N GLN A 263 3.82 20.61 3.84
CA GLN A 263 4.18 22.01 3.99
C GLN A 263 5.10 22.51 2.87
N ILE A 264 5.96 21.64 2.34
CA ILE A 264 6.89 21.97 1.26
C ILE A 264 6.16 22.00 -0.09
N THR A 265 5.28 21.04 -0.33
CA THR A 265 4.52 20.91 -1.57
C THR A 265 3.03 21.10 -1.25
N PRO A 266 2.37 22.18 -1.75
CA PRO A 266 0.94 22.34 -1.56
C PRO A 266 0.23 21.21 -2.31
N VAL A 267 -0.35 20.27 -1.56
CA VAL A 267 -1.20 19.22 -2.12
C VAL A 267 -2.63 19.76 -2.11
N PRO A 268 -3.20 20.09 -3.28
CA PRO A 268 -4.56 20.64 -3.34
C PRO A 268 -5.55 19.64 -2.77
N THR A 269 -6.52 20.15 -2.02
CA THR A 269 -7.54 19.29 -1.40
C THR A 269 -8.49 18.74 -2.47
N VAL A 270 -9.17 17.62 -2.17
CA VAL A 270 -10.17 17.05 -3.10
C VAL A 270 -11.24 18.09 -3.46
N ALA A 271 -11.69 18.87 -2.48
CA ALA A 271 -12.67 19.95 -2.70
C ALA A 271 -12.13 21.08 -3.58
N GLU A 272 -10.85 21.41 -3.45
CA GLU A 272 -10.21 22.42 -4.30
C GLU A 272 -10.07 21.94 -5.75
N ILE A 273 -9.67 20.68 -5.96
CA ILE A 273 -9.63 20.07 -7.29
C ILE A 273 -11.03 20.01 -7.90
N ASP A 274 -12.02 19.56 -7.13
CA ASP A 274 -13.41 19.47 -7.60
C ASP A 274 -13.95 20.88 -7.94
N GLY A 275 -13.68 21.89 -7.11
CA GLY A 275 -14.05 23.28 -7.38
C GLY A 275 -13.34 23.88 -8.62
N GLN A 276 -12.05 23.62 -8.80
CA GLN A 276 -11.33 24.04 -10.02
C GLN A 276 -11.94 23.39 -11.26
N ARG A 277 -12.25 22.08 -11.21
CA ARG A 277 -12.87 21.35 -12.31
C ARG A 277 -14.27 21.89 -12.65
N GLU A 278 -15.09 22.15 -11.64
CA GLU A 278 -16.41 22.78 -11.83
C GLU A 278 -16.29 24.17 -12.45
N GLY A 279 -15.30 24.96 -12.02
CA GLY A 279 -14.97 26.25 -12.63
C GLY A 279 -14.65 26.12 -14.12
N TYR A 280 -13.75 25.20 -14.48
CA TYR A 280 -13.42 24.93 -15.89
C TYR A 280 -14.60 24.41 -16.70
N ALA A 281 -15.45 23.56 -16.11
CA ALA A 281 -16.64 23.04 -16.77
C ALA A 281 -17.65 24.17 -17.05
N LYS A 282 -17.89 25.04 -16.08
CA LYS A 282 -18.79 26.20 -16.20
C LYS A 282 -18.28 27.19 -17.25
N GLU A 283 -16.97 27.46 -17.28
CA GLU A 283 -16.36 28.35 -18.26
C GLU A 283 -16.46 27.77 -19.68
N ARG A 284 -16.15 26.49 -19.87
CA ARG A 284 -16.37 25.82 -21.18
C ARG A 284 -17.82 25.86 -21.62
N TRP A 285 -18.76 25.64 -20.70
CA TRP A 285 -20.18 25.71 -21.00
C TRP A 285 -20.59 27.11 -21.44
N LYS A 286 -20.10 28.15 -20.75
CA LYS A 286 -20.35 29.53 -21.11
C LYS A 286 -19.83 29.84 -22.52
N GLN A 287 -18.57 29.50 -22.82
CA GLN A 287 -17.98 29.70 -24.16
C GLN A 287 -18.78 28.98 -25.26
N HIS A 288 -19.25 27.75 -24.97
CA HIS A 288 -20.10 27.01 -25.90
C HIS A 288 -21.44 27.71 -26.15
N MET A 289 -22.09 28.20 -25.08
CA MET A 289 -23.35 28.94 -25.19
C MET A 289 -23.19 30.29 -25.89
N ASP A 290 -22.10 31.02 -25.63
CA ASP A 290 -21.80 32.29 -26.28
C ASP A 290 -21.58 32.07 -27.79
N ALA A 291 -20.81 31.06 -28.18
CA ALA A 291 -20.61 30.68 -29.58
C ALA A 291 -21.91 30.22 -30.28
N LEU A 292 -22.79 29.51 -29.57
CA LEU A 292 -24.12 29.15 -30.09
C LEU A 292 -25.00 30.39 -30.29
N THR A 293 -24.92 31.36 -29.38
CA THR A 293 -25.67 32.61 -29.45
C THR A 293 -25.20 33.44 -30.64
N GLU A 294 -23.89 33.59 -30.83
CA GLU A 294 -23.30 34.27 -31.97
C GLU A 294 -23.73 33.64 -33.30
N ARG A 295 -23.62 32.31 -33.45
CA ARG A 295 -24.11 31.59 -34.64
C ARG A 295 -25.61 31.79 -34.86
N TRP A 296 -26.41 31.83 -33.79
CA TRP A 296 -27.86 32.05 -33.88
C TRP A 296 -28.19 33.48 -34.32
N GLU A 297 -27.47 34.47 -33.80
CA GLU A 297 -27.59 35.88 -34.19
C GLU A 297 -27.20 36.09 -35.65
N GLU A 298 -26.05 35.56 -36.10
CA GLU A 298 -25.62 35.58 -37.50
C GLU A 298 -26.67 34.96 -38.43
N ARG A 299 -27.17 33.77 -38.07
CA ARG A 299 -28.21 33.08 -38.83
C ARG A 299 -29.48 33.92 -38.95
N ASN A 300 -29.90 34.58 -37.87
CA ASN A 300 -31.12 35.37 -37.86
C ASN A 300 -30.96 36.73 -38.52
N ALA A 301 -29.78 37.36 -38.45
CA ALA A 301 -29.49 38.61 -39.14
C ALA A 301 -29.69 38.47 -40.66
N GLY A 302 -29.27 37.34 -41.24
CA GLY A 302 -29.51 37.02 -42.66
C GLY A 302 -31.00 36.84 -43.02
N LEU A 303 -31.86 36.56 -42.04
CA LEU A 303 -33.30 36.27 -42.22
C LEU A 303 -34.21 37.49 -41.97
N GLN A 304 -33.70 38.57 -41.35
CA GLN A 304 -34.53 39.70 -40.85
C GLN A 304 -35.22 40.51 -41.96
N ASN A 305 -34.62 40.62 -43.14
CA ASN A 305 -35.13 41.44 -44.25
C ASN A 305 -35.81 40.64 -45.37
N LEU A 306 -36.04 39.34 -45.17
CA LEU A 306 -36.60 38.43 -46.18
C LEU A 306 -38.10 38.19 -45.96
N THR A 307 -38.85 38.07 -47.06
CA THR A 307 -40.25 37.65 -47.04
C THR A 307 -40.38 36.18 -46.61
N ALA A 308 -41.61 35.71 -46.32
CA ALA A 308 -41.82 34.36 -45.78
C ALA A 308 -41.30 33.25 -46.71
N GLU A 309 -41.50 33.39 -48.03
CA GLU A 309 -41.04 32.44 -49.05
C GLU A 309 -39.51 32.48 -49.22
N GLU A 310 -38.91 33.67 -49.17
CA GLU A 310 -37.44 33.83 -49.29
C GLU A 310 -36.68 33.28 -48.07
N ARG A 311 -37.29 33.32 -46.87
CA ARG A 311 -36.73 32.70 -45.67
C ARG A 311 -36.71 31.17 -45.77
N GLU A 312 -37.71 30.58 -46.41
CA GLU A 312 -37.79 29.13 -46.61
C GLU A 312 -36.70 28.67 -47.59
N ALA A 313 -36.54 29.36 -48.72
CA ALA A 313 -35.46 29.08 -49.68
C ALA A 313 -34.06 29.27 -49.08
N PHE A 314 -33.84 30.32 -48.30
CA PHE A 314 -32.56 30.56 -47.61
C PHE A 314 -32.24 29.48 -46.59
N ARG A 315 -33.25 28.98 -45.87
CA ARG A 315 -33.09 27.88 -44.90
C ARG A 315 -32.73 26.57 -45.55
N ASP A 316 -33.34 26.23 -46.69
CA ASP A 316 -33.01 25.01 -47.41
C ASP A 316 -31.57 25.05 -47.95
N ASP A 317 -31.15 26.18 -48.52
CA ASP A 317 -29.81 26.36 -49.11
C ASP A 317 -28.68 26.31 -48.06
N HIS A 318 -28.91 26.88 -46.87
CA HIS A 318 -27.90 26.96 -45.80
C HIS A 318 -28.05 25.88 -44.71
N SER A 319 -29.05 24.99 -44.82
CA SER A 319 -29.35 23.95 -43.83
C SER A 319 -28.15 23.06 -43.48
N TRP A 320 -27.33 22.72 -44.47
CA TRP A 320 -26.15 21.88 -44.31
C TRP A 320 -24.97 22.59 -43.62
N ASP A 321 -24.82 23.89 -43.84
CA ASP A 321 -23.75 24.66 -43.21
C ASP A 321 -24.08 25.00 -41.74
N TRP A 322 -25.36 24.99 -41.36
CA TRP A 322 -25.79 25.11 -39.96
C TRP A 322 -25.64 23.81 -39.16
N MET A 323 -25.42 22.67 -39.83
CA MET A 323 -25.17 21.38 -39.17
C MET A 323 -23.68 21.10 -38.93
N LYS A 324 -22.76 21.94 -39.43
CA LYS A 324 -21.30 21.87 -39.20
C LYS A 324 -20.87 22.65 -37.95
#